data_AF-A0A955X4V9-F1
#
_entry.id   AF-A0A955X4V9-F1
#
_cell.length_a   1.000
_cell.length_b   1.000
_cell.length_c   1.000
_cell.angle_alpha   90.00
_cell.angle_beta   90.00
_cell.angle_gamma   90.00
#
_symmetry.space_group_name_H-M   'P 1'
#
loop_
_entity.id
_entity.type
_entity.pdbx_description
1 polymer ?
#
loop_
_entity_poly.entity_id
_entity_poly.type
_entity_poly.pdbx_seq_one_letter_code
_entity_poly.pdbx_strand_id
1 'polypeptide(L)'
;MATAGLWFMALAAVGAADPAVLLDPAGAAAAAEALPPLRRAETLLLAGEPEAARAALGELSRDEPRVLRLIADTWVREGDPVRAEPALAALEAHPRWAAHARQQRAYLELGRQDRLFARGALLAFVVCLAVLALSGARELLRFHPESAMFAVAAVAAALLVRSASPQAAPLVELAGGATFFLIHGAAAASRRTRPGPRGRLLLATLVLIGAVGAMGTLGLQVGPGGLIRLVAASARPTDQTEVVDPRSGPA
;
A
#
# COMPACT_ATOMS: atom_id res chain seq x y z
N MET A 1 -18.69 -11.78 -5.43
CA MET A 1 -18.32 -12.19 -6.81
C MET A 1 -17.77 -11.04 -7.68
N ALA A 2 -17.65 -9.80 -7.18
CA ALA A 2 -17.13 -8.66 -7.95
C ALA A 2 -15.58 -8.53 -7.98
N THR A 3 -14.86 -9.32 -7.18
CA THR A 3 -13.39 -9.24 -7.05
C THR A 3 -12.64 -9.92 -8.20
N ALA A 4 -13.21 -10.94 -8.86
CA ALA A 4 -12.56 -11.67 -9.95
C ALA A 4 -12.48 -10.86 -11.27
N GLY A 5 -13.41 -9.92 -11.50
CA GLY A 5 -13.39 -9.04 -12.68
C GLY A 5 -12.29 -7.97 -12.65
N LEU A 6 -11.85 -7.57 -11.45
CA LEU A 6 -10.78 -6.58 -11.26
C LEU A 6 -9.38 -7.13 -11.63
N TRP A 7 -9.15 -8.43 -11.46
CA TRP A 7 -7.87 -9.07 -11.80
C TRP A 7 -7.64 -9.17 -13.32
N PHE A 8 -8.69 -9.41 -14.11
CA PHE A 8 -8.58 -9.51 -15.57
C PHE A 8 -8.31 -8.17 -16.26
N MET A 9 -8.80 -7.06 -15.69
CA MET A 9 -8.62 -5.71 -16.26
C MET A 9 -7.24 -5.11 -15.95
N ALA A 10 -6.67 -5.41 -14.77
CA ALA A 10 -5.27 -5.10 -14.47
C ALA A 10 -4.32 -5.86 -15.40
N LEU A 11 -4.65 -7.10 -15.77
CA LEU A 11 -3.91 -7.88 -16.78
C LEU A 11 -4.00 -7.27 -18.20
N ALA A 12 -5.14 -6.69 -18.56
CA ALA A 12 -5.31 -6.04 -19.88
C ALA A 12 -4.48 -4.75 -20.01
N ALA A 13 -4.30 -3.98 -18.93
CA ALA A 13 -3.38 -2.83 -18.90
C ALA A 13 -1.90 -3.27 -18.90
N VAL A 14 -1.59 -4.42 -18.28
CA VAL A 14 -0.27 -5.06 -18.34
C VAL A 14 0.07 -5.55 -19.75
N GLY A 15 -0.92 -6.00 -20.54
CA GLY A 15 -0.72 -6.47 -21.91
C GLY A 15 -0.33 -5.40 -22.94
N ALA A 16 -0.44 -4.11 -22.60
CA ALA A 16 -0.07 -2.99 -23.47
C ALA A 16 1.21 -2.25 -23.03
N ALA A 17 1.75 -2.57 -21.86
CA ALA A 17 2.98 -1.98 -21.35
C ALA A 17 4.18 -2.81 -21.86
N ASP A 18 5.26 -2.12 -22.22
CA ASP A 18 6.51 -2.78 -22.59
C ASP A 18 6.97 -3.67 -21.40
N PRO A 19 7.10 -4.99 -21.58
CA PRO A 19 7.43 -5.90 -20.48
C PRO A 19 8.73 -5.51 -19.76
N ALA A 20 9.65 -4.82 -20.44
CA ALA A 20 10.85 -4.27 -19.82
C ALA A 20 10.53 -3.26 -18.69
N VAL A 21 9.53 -2.41 -18.87
CA VAL A 21 9.14 -1.37 -17.89
C VAL A 21 8.47 -1.97 -16.67
N LEU A 22 7.71 -3.05 -16.84
CA LEU A 22 7.05 -3.75 -15.74
C LEU A 22 8.04 -4.55 -14.88
N LEU A 23 9.12 -5.05 -15.49
CA LEU A 23 10.13 -5.87 -14.82
C LEU A 23 11.22 -5.02 -14.14
N ASP A 24 11.57 -3.86 -14.72
CA ASP A 24 12.54 -2.92 -14.15
C ASP A 24 12.05 -1.46 -14.29
N PRO A 25 11.19 -0.98 -13.37
CA PRO A 25 10.68 0.39 -13.41
C PRO A 25 11.77 1.43 -13.18
N ALA A 26 12.82 1.11 -12.42
CA ALA A 26 13.92 2.04 -12.14
C ALA A 26 14.81 2.22 -13.38
N GLY A 27 15.19 1.12 -14.05
CA GLY A 27 15.89 1.18 -15.33
C GLY A 27 15.06 1.83 -16.43
N ALA A 28 13.74 1.61 -16.45
CA ALA A 28 12.83 2.28 -17.37
C ALA A 28 12.73 3.79 -17.14
N ALA A 29 12.70 4.25 -15.89
CA ALA A 29 12.70 5.67 -15.56
C ALA A 29 14.01 6.35 -16.02
N ALA A 30 15.16 5.71 -15.80
CA ALA A 30 16.45 6.20 -16.28
C ALA A 30 16.52 6.25 -17.83
N ALA A 31 16.02 5.20 -18.51
CA ALA A 31 15.97 5.16 -19.97
C ALA A 31 15.01 6.21 -20.57
N ALA A 32 14.00 6.67 -19.82
CA ALA A 32 13.05 7.66 -20.28
C ALA A 32 13.68 9.04 -20.55
N GLU A 33 14.82 9.36 -19.92
CA GLU A 33 15.52 10.62 -20.15
C GLU A 33 15.96 10.81 -21.60
N ALA A 34 16.30 9.73 -22.31
CA ALA A 34 16.69 9.80 -23.72
C ALA A 34 15.50 9.91 -24.69
N LEU A 35 14.25 9.75 -24.20
CA LEU A 35 13.07 9.71 -25.05
C LEU A 35 12.50 11.12 -25.33
N PRO A 36 11.80 11.30 -26.47
CA PRO A 36 11.02 12.51 -26.73
C PRO A 36 9.98 12.77 -25.62
N PRO A 37 9.59 14.03 -25.36
CA PRO A 37 8.81 14.40 -24.15
C PRO A 37 7.53 13.60 -23.94
N LEU A 38 6.76 13.36 -25.01
CA LEU A 38 5.52 12.58 -24.93
C LEU A 38 5.76 11.11 -24.54
N ARG A 39 6.77 10.47 -25.15
CA ARG A 39 7.14 9.08 -24.81
C ARG A 39 7.80 8.99 -23.44
N ARG A 40 8.60 9.98 -23.06
CA ARG A 40 9.17 10.11 -21.73
C ARG A 40 8.08 10.13 -20.67
N ALA A 41 7.07 10.98 -20.84
CA ALA A 41 5.93 11.06 -19.91
C ALA A 41 5.16 9.73 -19.81
N GLU A 42 4.94 9.04 -20.93
CA GLU A 42 4.33 7.70 -20.95
C GLU A 42 5.14 6.68 -20.16
N THR A 43 6.45 6.60 -20.41
CA THR A 43 7.34 5.65 -19.73
C THR A 43 7.44 5.96 -18.23
N LEU A 44 7.57 7.24 -17.84
CA LEU A 44 7.63 7.63 -16.44
C LEU A 44 6.32 7.31 -15.70
N LEU A 45 5.18 7.53 -16.34
CA LEU A 45 3.88 7.17 -15.75
C LEU A 45 3.74 5.65 -15.57
N LEU A 46 4.20 4.84 -16.54
CA LEU A 46 4.23 3.39 -16.43
C LEU A 46 5.21 2.89 -15.35
N ALA A 47 6.35 3.56 -15.21
CA ALA A 47 7.32 3.29 -14.15
C ALA A 47 6.80 3.67 -12.74
N GLY A 48 5.70 4.42 -12.66
CA GLY A 48 5.10 4.85 -11.40
C GLY A 48 5.63 6.18 -10.87
N GLU A 49 6.19 7.02 -11.74
CA GLU A 49 6.76 8.34 -11.45
C GLU A 49 5.87 9.47 -11.99
N PRO A 50 4.67 9.71 -11.41
CA PRO A 50 3.70 10.64 -11.98
C PRO A 50 4.15 12.10 -11.91
N GLU A 51 4.95 12.50 -10.92
CA GLU A 51 5.48 13.86 -10.81
C GLU A 51 6.48 14.17 -11.92
N ALA A 52 7.39 13.22 -12.20
CA ALA A 52 8.36 13.33 -13.28
C ALA A 52 7.67 13.29 -14.65
N ALA A 53 6.66 12.42 -14.81
CA ALA A 53 5.82 12.40 -16.01
C ALA A 53 5.15 13.76 -16.25
N ARG A 54 4.59 14.39 -15.22
CA ARG A 54 3.98 15.73 -15.30
C ARG A 54 4.99 16.80 -15.68
N ALA A 55 6.21 16.75 -15.14
CA ALA A 55 7.28 17.67 -15.52
C ALA A 55 7.59 17.56 -17.02
N ALA A 56 7.68 16.34 -17.56
CA ALA A 56 7.89 16.09 -18.99
C ALA A 56 6.73 16.57 -19.88
N LEU A 57 5.50 16.62 -19.36
CA LEU A 57 4.33 17.15 -20.08
C LEU A 57 4.25 18.68 -20.08
N GLY A 58 5.01 19.37 -19.21
CA GLY A 58 4.92 20.82 -19.03
C GLY A 58 5.24 21.64 -20.28
N GLU A 59 6.03 21.07 -21.19
CA GLU A 59 6.50 21.70 -22.42
C GLU A 59 5.58 21.42 -23.64
N LEU A 60 4.57 20.56 -23.49
CA LEU A 60 3.72 20.11 -24.59
C LEU A 60 2.42 20.91 -24.70
N SER A 61 1.89 21.02 -25.93
CA SER A 61 0.59 21.62 -26.17
C SER A 61 -0.53 20.79 -25.54
N ARG A 62 -1.44 21.46 -24.83
CA ARG A 62 -2.59 20.84 -24.16
C ARG A 62 -3.79 20.61 -25.08
N ASP A 63 -3.66 20.96 -26.35
CA ASP A 63 -4.74 20.77 -27.34
C ASP A 63 -4.74 19.35 -27.92
N GLU A 64 -3.66 18.59 -27.72
CA GLU A 64 -3.56 17.21 -28.17
C GLU A 64 -4.28 16.25 -27.20
N PRO A 65 -5.27 15.46 -27.67
CA PRO A 65 -6.02 14.54 -26.81
C PRO A 65 -5.15 13.51 -26.09
N ARG A 66 -4.00 13.15 -26.68
CA ARG A 66 -3.04 12.24 -26.07
C ARG A 66 -2.28 12.88 -24.91
N VAL A 67 -1.98 14.17 -24.99
CA VAL A 67 -1.39 14.94 -23.88
C VAL A 67 -2.42 15.11 -22.77
N LEU A 68 -3.67 15.47 -23.10
CA LEU A 68 -4.78 15.54 -22.14
C LEU A 68 -4.99 14.22 -21.39
N ARG A 69 -4.92 13.10 -22.09
CA ARG A 69 -4.98 11.76 -21.48
C ARG A 69 -3.88 11.58 -20.44
N LEU A 70 -2.63 11.88 -20.78
CA LEU A 70 -1.50 11.71 -19.87
C LEU A 70 -1.59 12.64 -18.66
N ILE A 71 -2.04 13.88 -18.85
CA ILE A 71 -2.30 14.80 -17.75
C ILE A 71 -3.36 14.20 -16.81
N ALA A 72 -4.48 13.72 -17.35
CA ALA A 72 -5.52 13.10 -16.53
C ALA A 72 -4.99 11.86 -15.79
N ASP A 73 -4.26 10.97 -16.47
CA ASP A 73 -3.72 9.75 -15.87
C ASP A 73 -2.67 10.06 -14.78
N THR A 74 -1.84 11.09 -14.94
CA THR A 74 -0.88 11.52 -13.90
C THR A 74 -1.60 11.96 -12.62
N TRP A 75 -2.62 12.82 -12.73
CA TRP A 75 -3.39 13.26 -11.56
C TRP A 75 -4.19 12.13 -10.90
N VAL A 76 -4.73 11.20 -11.69
CA VAL A 76 -5.40 10.01 -11.18
C VAL A 76 -4.42 9.14 -10.40
N ARG A 77 -3.20 8.98 -10.90
CA ARG A 77 -2.14 8.19 -10.27
C ARG A 77 -1.64 8.80 -8.97
N GLU A 78 -1.53 10.12 -8.89
CA GLU A 78 -1.25 10.86 -7.65
C GLU A 78 -2.44 10.81 -6.67
N GLY A 79 -3.63 10.49 -7.18
CA GLY A 79 -4.85 10.41 -6.38
C GLY A 79 -5.35 11.77 -5.92
N ASP A 80 -5.05 12.85 -6.66
CA ASP A 80 -5.54 14.21 -6.42
C ASP A 80 -6.83 14.46 -7.22
N PRO A 81 -8.03 14.30 -6.60
CA PRO A 81 -9.29 14.48 -7.31
C PRO A 81 -9.54 15.93 -7.71
N VAL A 82 -8.98 16.91 -6.99
CA VAL A 82 -9.21 18.34 -7.27
C VAL A 82 -8.58 18.71 -8.60
N ARG A 83 -7.40 18.16 -8.89
CA ARG A 83 -6.68 18.40 -10.15
C ARG A 83 -7.07 17.41 -11.25
N ALA A 84 -7.44 16.17 -10.89
CA ALA A 84 -7.82 15.17 -11.87
C ALA A 84 -9.18 15.44 -12.53
N GLU A 85 -10.18 15.91 -11.78
CA GLU A 85 -11.54 16.09 -12.31
C GLU A 85 -11.62 17.07 -13.49
N PRO A 86 -11.00 18.27 -13.46
CA PRO A 86 -10.97 19.16 -14.61
C PRO A 86 -10.29 18.53 -15.83
N ALA A 87 -9.19 17.78 -15.63
CA ALA A 87 -8.47 17.11 -16.71
C ALA A 87 -9.31 15.98 -17.34
N LEU A 88 -10.03 15.21 -16.51
CA LEU A 88 -10.93 14.16 -16.97
C LEU A 88 -12.15 14.72 -17.70
N ALA A 89 -12.69 15.85 -17.26
CA ALA A 89 -13.77 16.55 -17.96
C ALA A 89 -13.33 17.05 -19.35
N ALA A 90 -12.14 17.64 -19.45
CA ALA A 90 -11.57 18.04 -20.74
C ALA A 90 -11.33 16.84 -21.66
N LEU A 91 -10.81 15.73 -21.13
CA LEU A 91 -10.59 14.51 -21.89
C LEU A 91 -11.91 13.87 -22.37
N GLU A 92 -12.96 13.90 -21.55
CA GLU A 92 -14.26 13.32 -21.87
C GLU A 92 -14.98 14.04 -23.01
N ALA A 93 -14.70 15.32 -23.23
CA ALA A 93 -15.20 16.06 -24.39
C ALA A 93 -14.73 15.47 -25.73
N HIS A 94 -13.70 14.62 -25.73
CA HIS A 94 -13.25 13.88 -26.90
C HIS A 94 -13.93 12.50 -27.00
N PRO A 95 -14.73 12.22 -28.05
CA PRO A 95 -15.53 10.99 -28.13
C PRO A 95 -14.73 9.69 -28.01
N ARG A 96 -13.49 9.67 -28.53
CA ARG A 96 -12.59 8.50 -28.47
C ARG A 96 -12.07 8.20 -27.06
N TRP A 97 -12.08 9.18 -26.15
CA TRP A 97 -11.50 9.07 -24.81
C TRP A 97 -12.53 9.13 -23.68
N ALA A 98 -13.80 9.38 -24.00
CA ALA A 98 -14.87 9.47 -23.02
C ALA A 98 -15.00 8.22 -22.13
N ALA A 99 -14.84 7.02 -22.72
CA ALA A 99 -14.86 5.77 -21.95
C ALA A 99 -13.68 5.67 -20.96
N HIS A 100 -12.47 6.05 -21.40
CA HIS A 100 -11.27 6.08 -20.56
C HIS A 100 -11.43 7.08 -19.40
N ALA A 101 -11.92 8.29 -19.68
CA ALA A 101 -12.15 9.30 -18.66
C ALA A 101 -13.14 8.82 -17.57
N ARG A 102 -14.26 8.20 -17.97
CA ARG A 102 -15.21 7.60 -17.03
C ARG A 102 -14.59 6.47 -16.20
N GLN A 103 -13.77 5.63 -16.83
CA GLN A 103 -13.05 4.57 -16.12
C GLN A 103 -12.08 5.14 -15.08
N GLN A 104 -11.31 6.17 -15.43
CA GLN A 104 -10.38 6.83 -14.50
C GLN A 104 -11.11 7.50 -13.32
N ARG A 105 -12.29 8.11 -13.54
CA ARG A 105 -13.12 8.61 -12.43
C ARG A 105 -13.57 7.49 -11.50
N ALA A 106 -13.96 6.34 -12.03
CA ALA A 106 -14.31 5.19 -11.20
C ALA A 106 -13.12 4.73 -10.34
N TYR A 107 -11.90 4.74 -10.88
CA TYR A 107 -10.68 4.44 -10.11
C TYR A 107 -10.41 5.47 -9.01
N LEU A 108 -10.57 6.77 -9.30
CA LEU A 108 -10.44 7.83 -8.29
C LEU A 108 -11.45 7.67 -7.17
N GLU A 109 -12.71 7.35 -7.50
CA GLU A 109 -13.77 7.15 -6.52
C GLU A 109 -13.48 5.95 -5.61
N LEU A 110 -13.02 4.84 -6.18
CA LEU A 110 -12.58 3.67 -5.42
C LEU A 110 -11.41 4.04 -4.48
N GLY A 111 -10.38 4.73 -5.00
CA GLY A 111 -9.26 5.19 -4.18
C GLY A 111 -9.66 6.20 -3.10
N ARG A 112 -10.74 6.96 -3.29
CA ARG A 112 -11.33 7.83 -2.26
C ARG A 112 -11.99 7.01 -1.17
N GLN A 113 -12.80 6.01 -1.52
CA GLN A 113 -13.47 5.11 -0.58
C GLN A 113 -12.45 4.34 0.27
N ASP A 114 -11.40 3.82 -0.37
CA ASP A 114 -10.29 3.15 0.28
C ASP A 114 -9.62 4.06 1.32
N ARG A 115 -9.30 5.31 0.96
CA ARG A 115 -8.71 6.29 1.90
C ARG A 115 -9.64 6.65 3.06
N LEU A 116 -10.93 6.78 2.80
CA LEU A 116 -11.93 7.02 3.86
C LEU A 116 -12.03 5.82 4.80
N PHE A 117 -12.01 4.60 4.26
CA PHE A 117 -11.97 3.38 5.05
C PHE A 117 -10.70 3.31 5.90
N ALA A 118 -9.52 3.61 5.35
CA ALA A 118 -8.25 3.73 6.10
C ALA A 118 -8.37 4.69 7.28
N ARG A 119 -8.91 5.89 7.03
CA ARG A 119 -9.06 6.91 8.08
C ARG A 119 -10.02 6.44 9.16
N GLY A 120 -11.14 5.84 8.78
CA GLY A 120 -12.09 5.24 9.72
C GLY A 120 -11.48 4.11 10.54
N ALA A 121 -10.73 3.22 9.89
CA ALA A 121 -10.00 2.12 10.52
C ALA A 121 -8.93 2.63 11.51
N LEU A 122 -8.17 3.66 11.13
CA LEU A 122 -7.19 4.31 12.01
C LEU A 122 -7.86 4.94 13.23
N LEU A 123 -8.98 5.66 13.02
CA LEU A 123 -9.73 6.28 14.10
C LEU A 123 -10.28 5.23 15.07
N ALA A 124 -10.86 4.14 14.54
CA ALA A 124 -11.33 3.02 15.36
C ALA A 124 -10.19 2.38 16.16
N PHE A 125 -9.01 2.21 15.54
CA PHE A 125 -7.82 1.70 16.22
C PHE A 125 -7.36 2.62 17.36
N VAL A 126 -7.24 3.93 17.12
CA VAL A 126 -6.86 4.92 18.14
C VAL A 126 -7.87 4.95 19.29
N VAL A 127 -9.17 4.88 19.00
CA VAL A 127 -10.22 4.81 20.03
C VAL A 127 -10.09 3.54 20.86
N CYS A 128 -9.85 2.38 20.24
CA CYS A 128 -9.63 1.12 20.97
C CYS A 128 -8.41 1.21 21.89
N LEU A 129 -7.29 1.76 21.41
CA LEU A 129 -6.11 2.01 22.23
C LEU A 129 -6.42 2.94 23.40
N ALA A 130 -7.12 4.05 23.16
CA ALA A 130 -7.48 5.01 24.20
C ALA A 130 -8.35 4.37 25.29
N VAL A 131 -9.37 3.59 24.90
CA VAL A 131 -10.23 2.86 25.84
C VAL A 131 -9.42 1.86 26.66
N LEU A 132 -8.53 1.09 26.03
CA LEU A 132 -7.67 0.11 26.73
C LEU A 132 -6.67 0.80 27.66
N ALA A 133 -6.06 1.91 27.22
CA ALA A 133 -5.15 2.72 28.04
C ALA A 133 -5.88 3.32 29.25
N LEU A 134 -7.05 3.93 29.08
CA LEU A 134 -7.86 4.47 30.19
C LEU A 134 -8.28 3.36 31.17
N SER A 135 -8.55 2.16 30.67
CA SER A 135 -8.95 1.00 31.49
C SER A 135 -7.78 0.38 32.29
N GLY A 136 -6.55 0.47 31.76
CA GLY A 136 -5.40 -0.32 32.20
C GLY A 136 -4.06 0.42 32.37
N ALA A 137 -4.01 1.75 32.32
CA ALA A 137 -2.77 2.55 32.27
C ALA A 137 -1.72 2.21 33.34
N ARG A 138 -2.15 1.85 34.56
CA ARG A 138 -1.23 1.46 35.65
C ARG A 138 -0.66 0.05 35.51
N GLU A 139 -1.37 -0.84 34.83
CA GLU A 139 -0.94 -2.23 34.60
C GLU A 139 -0.10 -2.36 33.31
N LEU A 140 -0.19 -1.40 32.37
CA LEU A 140 0.71 -1.32 31.21
C LEU A 140 2.19 -1.20 31.61
N LEU A 141 2.46 -0.75 32.85
CA LEU A 141 3.81 -0.66 33.42
C LEU A 141 4.22 -1.94 34.16
N ARG A 142 3.32 -2.92 34.31
CA ARG A 142 3.62 -4.20 34.97
C ARG A 142 4.00 -5.24 33.93
N PHE A 143 5.16 -5.83 34.14
CA PHE A 143 5.66 -6.86 33.25
C PHE A 143 4.80 -8.13 33.35
N HIS A 144 4.29 -8.58 32.22
CA HIS A 144 3.50 -9.81 32.11
C HIS A 144 4.18 -10.78 31.12
N PRO A 145 4.46 -12.02 31.52
CA PRO A 145 5.19 -12.97 30.70
C PRO A 145 4.45 -13.33 29.40
N GLU A 146 3.10 -13.35 29.41
CA GLU A 146 2.33 -13.64 28.20
C GLU A 146 2.47 -12.51 27.17
N SER A 147 2.59 -11.27 27.63
CA SER A 147 2.82 -10.11 26.77
C SER A 147 4.26 -10.11 26.24
N ALA A 148 5.23 -10.45 27.08
CA ALA A 148 6.62 -10.60 26.65
C ALA A 148 6.77 -11.66 25.54
N MET A 149 6.09 -12.80 25.65
CA MET A 149 6.09 -13.83 24.60
C MET A 149 5.54 -13.32 23.27
N PHE A 150 4.43 -12.56 23.31
CA PHE A 150 3.87 -11.98 22.08
C PHE A 150 4.81 -10.92 21.49
N ALA A 151 5.43 -10.07 22.32
CA ALA A 151 6.41 -9.10 21.85
C ALA A 151 7.61 -9.80 21.18
N VAL A 152 8.12 -10.87 21.77
CA VAL A 152 9.19 -11.69 21.18
C VAL A 152 8.74 -12.30 19.86
N ALA A 153 7.53 -12.86 19.78
CA ALA A 153 6.99 -13.43 18.54
C ALA A 153 6.81 -12.36 17.44
N ALA A 154 6.34 -11.15 17.80
CA ALA A 154 6.18 -10.04 16.87
C ALA A 154 7.54 -9.52 16.36
N VAL A 155 8.54 -9.41 17.23
CA VAL A 155 9.92 -9.05 16.84
C VAL A 155 10.53 -10.13 15.95
N ALA A 156 10.35 -11.41 16.28
CA ALA A 156 10.83 -12.52 15.45
C ALA A 156 10.18 -12.50 14.07
N ALA A 157 8.87 -12.27 13.98
CA ALA A 157 8.16 -12.12 12.72
C ALA A 157 8.66 -10.92 11.91
N ALA A 158 8.90 -9.78 12.56
CA ALA A 158 9.48 -8.60 11.90
C ALA A 158 10.89 -8.85 11.35
N LEU A 159 11.75 -9.57 12.10
CA LEU A 159 13.09 -9.93 11.66
C LEU A 159 13.06 -10.90 10.47
N LEU A 160 12.20 -11.92 10.51
CA LEU A 160 12.00 -12.86 9.40
C LEU A 160 11.46 -12.16 8.14
N VAL A 161 10.52 -11.22 8.31
CA VAL A 161 10.00 -10.44 7.19
C VAL A 161 11.06 -9.47 6.69
N ARG A 162 11.89 -8.87 7.56
CA ARG A 162 13.00 -8.00 7.15
C ARG A 162 14.04 -8.72 6.31
N SER A 163 14.35 -9.98 6.63
CA SER A 163 15.28 -10.78 5.82
C SER A 163 14.70 -11.18 4.47
N ALA A 164 13.36 -11.35 4.36
CA ALA A 164 12.70 -11.68 3.10
C ALA A 164 12.34 -10.45 2.24
N SER A 165 11.96 -9.34 2.88
CA SER A 165 11.49 -8.12 2.25
C SER A 165 11.70 -6.91 3.18
N PRO A 166 12.83 -6.18 3.03
CA PRO A 166 13.14 -5.01 3.85
C PRO A 166 12.07 -3.91 3.79
N GLN A 167 11.37 -3.80 2.66
CA GLN A 167 10.31 -2.83 2.41
C GLN A 167 9.02 -3.17 3.16
N ALA A 168 8.80 -4.44 3.51
CA ALA A 168 7.61 -4.90 4.24
C ALA A 168 7.80 -4.92 5.76
N ALA A 169 9.05 -4.89 6.23
CA ALA A 169 9.37 -4.95 7.66
C ALA A 169 8.72 -3.83 8.50
N PRO A 170 8.72 -2.55 8.09
CA PRO A 170 8.09 -1.48 8.88
C PRO A 170 6.59 -1.71 9.09
N LEU A 171 5.92 -2.34 8.13
CA LEU A 171 4.49 -2.62 8.20
C LEU A 171 4.18 -3.73 9.18
N VAL A 172 5.00 -4.79 9.20
CA VAL A 172 4.88 -5.89 10.15
C VAL A 172 5.24 -5.46 11.56
N GLU A 173 6.24 -4.58 11.72
CA GLU A 173 6.56 -3.96 13.00
C GLU A 173 5.39 -3.12 13.52
N LEU A 174 4.77 -2.32 12.66
CA LEU A 174 3.63 -1.48 13.03
C LEU A 174 2.40 -2.33 13.35
N ALA A 175 2.10 -3.38 12.56
CA ALA A 175 1.01 -4.33 12.82
C ALA A 175 1.21 -5.09 14.13
N GLY A 176 2.43 -5.61 14.32
CA GLY A 176 2.82 -6.42 15.47
C GLY A 176 2.78 -5.59 16.75
N GLY A 177 3.35 -4.38 16.72
CA GLY A 177 3.29 -3.42 17.83
C GLY A 177 1.86 -3.02 18.18
N ALA A 178 1.05 -2.67 17.18
CA ALA A 178 -0.36 -2.34 17.36
C ALA A 178 -1.15 -3.47 18.02
N THR A 179 -0.99 -4.70 17.51
CA THR A 179 -1.68 -5.89 18.04
C THR A 179 -1.20 -6.23 19.46
N PHE A 180 0.11 -6.10 19.72
CA PHE A 180 0.69 -6.25 21.05
C PHE A 180 0.05 -5.31 22.06
N PHE A 181 -0.04 -4.00 21.76
CA PHE A 181 -0.65 -3.03 22.67
C PHE A 181 -2.14 -3.32 22.94
N LEU A 182 -2.89 -3.78 21.93
CA LEU A 182 -4.29 -4.17 22.09
C LEU A 182 -4.44 -5.39 23.01
N ILE A 183 -3.65 -6.44 22.79
CA ILE A 183 -3.68 -7.67 23.60
C ILE A 183 -3.24 -7.37 25.03
N HIS A 184 -2.16 -6.62 25.20
CA HIS A 184 -1.62 -6.26 26.51
C HIS A 184 -2.62 -5.39 27.30
N GLY A 185 -3.21 -4.39 26.67
CA GLY A 185 -4.26 -3.55 27.27
C GLY A 185 -5.53 -4.35 27.64
N ALA A 186 -5.97 -5.27 26.78
CA ALA A 186 -7.15 -6.10 27.06
C ALA A 186 -6.90 -7.12 28.18
N ALA A 187 -5.72 -7.73 28.23
CA ALA A 187 -5.30 -8.61 29.30
C ALA A 187 -5.25 -7.85 30.64
N ALA A 188 -4.69 -6.64 30.67
CA ALA A 188 -4.69 -5.77 31.84
C ALA A 188 -6.11 -5.41 32.30
N ALA A 189 -6.98 -4.99 31.38
CA ALA A 189 -8.36 -4.60 31.68
C ALA A 189 -9.21 -5.78 32.23
N SER A 190 -9.05 -6.98 31.65
CA SER A 190 -9.79 -8.18 32.07
C SER A 190 -9.40 -8.66 33.48
N ARG A 191 -8.13 -8.58 33.86
CA ARG A 191 -7.69 -8.98 35.22
C ARG A 191 -8.21 -8.03 36.29
N ARG A 192 -8.28 -6.73 35.99
CA ARG A 192 -8.73 -5.69 36.94
C ARG A 192 -10.23 -5.73 37.18
N THR A 193 -11.01 -5.87 36.12
CA THR A 193 -12.47 -5.73 36.20
C THR A 193 -13.19 -7.04 36.45
N ARG A 194 -12.49 -8.19 36.38
CA ARG A 194 -13.08 -9.55 36.33
C ARG A 194 -14.39 -9.53 35.55
N PRO A 195 -14.35 -9.07 34.29
CA PRO A 195 -15.57 -8.75 33.58
C PRO A 195 -16.42 -10.00 33.47
N GLY A 196 -17.72 -9.85 33.73
CA GLY A 196 -18.69 -10.90 33.41
C GLY A 196 -18.63 -11.27 31.92
N PRO A 197 -19.34 -12.32 31.49
CA PRO A 197 -19.30 -12.80 30.11
C PRO A 197 -19.52 -11.69 29.05
N ARG A 198 -20.41 -10.72 29.33
CA ARG A 198 -20.64 -9.55 28.47
C ARG A 198 -19.44 -8.61 28.35
N GLY A 199 -18.73 -8.35 29.45
CA GLY A 199 -17.54 -7.49 29.43
C GLY A 199 -16.34 -8.16 28.76
N ARG A 200 -16.22 -9.48 28.87
CA ARG A 200 -15.22 -10.26 28.11
C ARG A 200 -15.49 -10.21 26.61
N LEU A 201 -16.76 -10.34 26.21
CA LEU A 201 -17.17 -10.19 24.82
C LEU A 201 -16.81 -8.80 24.28
N LEU A 202 -17.14 -7.73 25.02
CA LEU A 202 -16.80 -6.35 24.64
C LEU A 202 -15.30 -6.16 24.44
N LEU A 203 -14.47 -6.67 25.36
CA LEU A 203 -13.01 -6.60 25.25
C LEU A 203 -12.49 -7.36 24.02
N ALA A 204 -13.00 -8.58 23.78
CA ALA A 204 -12.62 -9.35 22.59
C ALA A 204 -13.03 -8.63 21.29
N THR A 205 -14.22 -8.01 21.25
CA THR A 205 -14.69 -7.22 20.12
C THR A 205 -13.82 -5.99 19.88
N LEU A 206 -13.42 -5.26 20.93
CA LEU A 206 -12.52 -4.11 20.81
C LEU A 206 -11.13 -4.52 20.27
N VAL A 207 -10.58 -5.64 20.74
CA VAL A 207 -9.31 -6.17 20.22
C VAL A 207 -9.46 -6.55 18.74
N LEU A 208 -10.55 -7.23 18.36
CA LEU A 208 -10.79 -7.62 16.97
C LEU A 208 -10.93 -6.39 16.06
N ILE A 209 -11.74 -5.40 16.46
CA ILE A 209 -11.93 -4.16 15.70
C ILE A 209 -10.60 -3.41 15.57
N GLY A 210 -9.83 -3.30 16.65
CA GLY A 210 -8.52 -2.67 16.63
C GLY A 210 -7.52 -3.39 15.72
N ALA A 211 -7.48 -4.73 15.77
CA ALA A 211 -6.57 -5.53 14.93
C ALA A 211 -6.95 -5.44 13.45
N VAL A 212 -8.24 -5.53 13.12
CA VAL A 212 -8.75 -5.32 11.75
C VAL A 212 -8.46 -3.88 11.28
N GLY A 213 -8.63 -2.90 12.16
CA GLY A 213 -8.31 -1.50 11.88
C GLY A 213 -6.83 -1.31 11.53
N ALA A 214 -5.92 -1.90 12.32
CA ALA A 214 -4.49 -1.86 12.08
C ALA A 214 -4.08 -2.60 10.79
N MET A 215 -4.69 -3.75 10.49
CA MET A 215 -4.43 -4.47 9.24
C MET A 215 -4.97 -3.73 8.01
N GLY A 216 -6.14 -3.10 8.13
CA GLY A 216 -6.75 -2.31 7.06
C GLY A 216 -5.94 -1.07 6.68
N THR A 217 -5.38 -0.36 7.67
CA THR A 217 -4.50 0.78 7.40
C THR A 217 -3.20 0.37 6.71
N LEU A 218 -2.65 -0.80 7.06
CA LEU A 218 -1.45 -1.34 6.44
C LEU A 218 -1.68 -1.81 5.01
N GLY A 219 -2.81 -2.48 4.73
CA GLY A 219 -3.17 -2.91 3.37
C GLY A 219 -3.29 -1.74 2.38
N LEU A 220 -3.64 -0.55 2.88
CA LEU A 220 -3.79 0.67 2.08
C LEU A 220 -2.48 1.43 1.85
N GLN A 221 -1.50 1.32 2.75
CA GLN A 221 -0.16 1.89 2.54
C GLN A 221 0.65 1.10 1.49
N VAL A 222 0.40 -0.20 1.40
CA VAL A 222 1.06 -1.10 0.44
C VAL A 222 0.38 -1.03 -0.93
N GLY A 223 -0.93 -0.81 -0.95
CA GLY A 223 -1.77 -0.93 -2.14
C GLY A 223 -1.80 -2.37 -2.70
N PRO A 224 -2.71 -2.66 -3.65
CA PRO A 224 -2.78 -3.98 -4.29
C PRO A 224 -1.48 -4.33 -5.04
N GLY A 225 -0.80 -3.34 -5.62
CA GLY A 225 0.49 -3.52 -6.29
C GLY A 225 1.63 -3.87 -5.34
N GLY A 226 1.66 -3.31 -4.13
CA GLY A 226 2.65 -3.67 -3.12
C GLY A 226 2.40 -5.05 -2.51
N LEU A 227 1.14 -5.48 -2.39
CA LEU A 227 0.78 -6.83 -1.92
C LEU A 227 1.21 -7.88 -2.94
N ILE A 228 1.02 -7.62 -4.23
CA ILE A 228 1.52 -8.47 -5.31
C ILE A 228 3.05 -8.49 -5.32
N ARG A 229 3.73 -7.34 -5.13
CA ARG A 229 5.19 -7.29 -5.00
C ARG A 229 5.70 -8.06 -3.78
N LEU A 230 4.99 -8.00 -2.66
CA LEU A 230 5.29 -8.74 -1.43
C LEU A 230 5.15 -10.26 -1.64
N VAL A 231 4.05 -10.69 -2.25
CA VAL A 231 3.81 -12.10 -2.58
C VAL A 231 4.82 -12.59 -3.63
N ALA A 232 5.08 -11.81 -4.67
CA ALA A 232 6.06 -12.15 -5.71
C ALA A 232 7.51 -12.17 -5.17
N ALA A 233 7.87 -11.27 -4.26
CA ALA A 233 9.17 -11.28 -3.59
C ALA A 233 9.32 -12.49 -2.67
N SER A 234 8.26 -12.88 -1.95
CA SER A 234 8.24 -14.08 -1.12
C SER A 234 8.27 -15.39 -1.90
N ALA A 235 7.91 -15.34 -3.19
CA ALA A 235 7.93 -16.48 -4.10
C ALA A 235 9.26 -16.63 -4.88
N ARG A 236 10.21 -15.69 -4.72
CA ARG A 236 11.55 -15.86 -5.31
C ARG A 236 12.32 -16.92 -4.51
N PRO A 237 12.81 -17.99 -5.14
CA PRO A 237 13.70 -18.93 -4.48
C PRO A 237 14.96 -18.18 -4.02
N THR A 238 15.33 -18.35 -2.76
CA THR A 238 16.55 -17.80 -2.14
C THR A 238 17.85 -18.43 -2.65
N ASP A 239 17.82 -19.08 -3.82
CA ASP A 239 18.98 -19.72 -4.46
C ASP A 239 19.54 -18.84 -5.59
N GLN A 240 20.13 -17.72 -5.20
CA GLN A 240 21.31 -17.21 -5.90
C GLN A 240 22.38 -16.92 -4.83
N THR A 241 22.86 -17.97 -4.18
CA THR A 241 24.26 -17.99 -3.79
C THR A 241 25.06 -17.76 -5.07
N GLU A 242 25.66 -16.57 -5.16
CA GLU A 242 26.82 -16.28 -6.00
C GLU A 242 27.69 -17.54 -6.04
N VAL A 243 27.70 -18.22 -7.20
CA VAL A 243 28.77 -19.16 -7.51
C VAL A 243 29.99 -18.28 -7.71
N VAL A 244 30.70 -18.01 -6.62
CA VAL A 244 32.04 -17.44 -6.65
C VAL A 244 32.86 -18.38 -7.53
N ASP A 245 33.16 -17.93 -8.75
CA ASP A 245 34.06 -18.65 -9.63
C ASP A 245 35.44 -18.68 -8.96
N PRO A 246 35.96 -19.85 -8.55
CA PRO A 246 37.25 -19.94 -7.85
C PRO A 246 38.45 -19.60 -8.75
N ARG A 247 38.23 -19.14 -9.99
CA ARG A 247 39.28 -18.81 -10.96
C ARG A 247 39.68 -17.34 -11.02
N SER A 248 38.98 -16.43 -10.36
CA SER A 248 39.42 -15.03 -10.26
C SER A 248 40.43 -14.83 -9.12
N GLY A 249 41.64 -15.36 -9.30
CA GLY A 249 42.81 -14.95 -8.52
C GLY A 249 43.31 -13.57 -8.99
N PRO A 250 43.92 -12.75 -8.11
CA PRO A 250 44.41 -11.44 -8.48
C PRO A 250 45.59 -11.57 -9.46
N ALA A 251 45.52 -10.81 -10.56
CA ALA A 251 46.63 -10.53 -11.44
C ALA A 251 47.46 -9.35 -10.89
#